data_AF-A0A1Y2FKV5-F1
#
_entry.id   AF-A0A1Y2FKV5-F1
#
_cell.length_a   1.000
_cell.length_b   1.000
_cell.length_c   1.000
_cell.angle_alpha   90.00
_cell.angle_beta   90.00
_cell.angle_gamma   90.00
#
_symmetry.space_group_name_H-M   'P 1'
#
loop_
_entity.id
_entity.type
_entity.pdbx_description
1 polymer ?
#
loop_
_entity_poly.entity_id
_entity_poly.type
_entity_poly.pdbx_seq_one_letter_code
_entity_poly.pdbx_strand_id
1 'polypeptide(L)' 'MRADLPALFLLTVLDEAFPSITVDLVLLQGAFSPSLVDAFTSRLEIATSRCFVSAMDNDFPYTLAEFGGVRVVMD' A
#
# COMPACT_ATOMS: atom_id res chain seq x y z
N MET A 1 -4.92 -16.38 2.22
CA MET A 1 -4.96 -15.79 3.57
C MET A 1 -6.31 -15.12 3.74
N ARG A 2 -7.12 -15.58 4.69
CA ARG A 2 -8.55 -15.24 4.80
C ARG A 2 -8.68 -13.88 5.50
N ALA A 3 -8.98 -12.83 4.72
CA ALA A 3 -9.04 -11.45 5.19
C ALA A 3 -10.46 -11.09 5.67
N ASP A 4 -10.81 -11.49 6.88
CA ASP A 4 -11.96 -10.94 7.63
C ASP A 4 -11.50 -10.53 9.03
N LEU A 5 -10.30 -9.96 9.15
CA LEU A 5 -9.86 -9.34 10.39
C LEU A 5 -10.52 -7.95 10.51
N PRO A 6 -11.18 -7.65 11.64
CA PRO A 6 -11.79 -6.34 11.83
C PRO A 6 -10.71 -5.26 11.81
N ALA A 7 -10.98 -4.13 11.15
CA ALA A 7 -10.03 -3.02 11.03
C ALA A 7 -9.46 -2.57 12.38
N LEU A 8 -10.26 -2.67 13.46
CA LEU A 8 -9.84 -2.36 14.82
C LEU A 8 -8.65 -3.21 15.28
N PHE A 9 -8.60 -4.49 14.93
CA PHE A 9 -7.48 -5.37 15.29
C PHE A 9 -6.18 -4.94 14.60
N LEU A 10 -6.26 -4.54 13.32
CA LEU A 10 -5.09 -4.07 12.57
C LEU A 10 -4.53 -2.78 13.16
N LEU A 11 -5.39 -1.87 13.62
CA LEU A 11 -4.95 -0.63 14.28
C LEU A 11 -4.18 -0.94 15.56
N THR A 12 -4.67 -1.84 16.40
CA THR A 12 -3.95 -2.25 17.63
C THR A 12 -2.59 -2.86 17.31
N VAL A 13 -2.48 -3.71 16.29
CA VAL A 13 -1.20 -4.28 15.87
C VAL A 13 -0.22 -3.20 15.41
N LEU A 14 -0.69 -2.19 14.67
CA LEU A 14 0.16 -1.09 14.20
C LEU A 14 0.64 -0.21 15.37
N ASP A 15 -0.23 0.14 16.31
CA ASP A 15 0.11 0.92 17.50
C ASP A 15 1.15 0.21 18.37
N GLU A 16 1.03 -1.10 18.53
CA GLU A 16 2.00 -1.91 19.30
C GLU A 16 3.33 -2.09 18.57
N ALA A 17 3.31 -2.30 17.25
CA ALA A 17 4.51 -2.55 16.45
C ALA A 17 5.35 -1.28 16.24
N PHE A 18 4.72 -0.10 16.17
CA PHE A 18 5.36 1.17 15.84
C PHE A 18 5.08 2.28 16.87
N PRO A 19 5.38 2.09 18.17
CA PRO A 19 4.92 2.98 19.24
C PRO A 19 5.55 4.39 19.21
N SER A 20 6.61 4.59 18.43
CA SER A 20 7.33 5.86 18.34
C SER A 20 6.88 6.75 17.17
N ILE A 21 6.00 6.27 16.30
CA ILE A 21 5.51 7.01 15.14
C ILE A 21 3.99 6.88 15.03
N THR A 22 3.35 7.87 14.40
CA THR A 22 1.93 7.78 14.04
C THR A 22 1.80 7.10 12.68
N VAL A 23 0.95 6.08 12.59
CA VAL A 23 0.66 5.36 11.36
C VAL A 23 -0.82 5.50 11.03
N ASP A 24 -1.14 6.14 9.90
CA ASP A 24 -2.51 6.18 9.37
C ASP A 24 -2.77 4.96 8.49
N LEU A 25 -3.80 4.17 8.83
CA LEU A 25 -4.24 3.02 8.03
C LEU A 25 -5.43 3.42 7.14
N VAL A 26 -5.22 3.37 5.83
CA VAL A 26 -6.30 3.54 4.83
C VAL A 26 -6.56 2.21 4.14
N LEU A 27 -7.78 1.68 4.30
CA LEU A 27 -8.23 0.48 3.60
C LEU A 27 -8.97 0.87 2.33
N LEU A 28 -8.48 0.39 1.19
CA LEU A 28 -9.11 0.60 -0.10
C LEU A 28 -9.44 -0.76 -0.73
N GLN A 29 -10.69 -0.92 -1.16
CA GLN A 29 -11.13 -2.11 -1.88
C GLN A 29 -11.05 -1.86 -3.38
N GLY A 30 -10.23 -2.66 -4.07
CA GLY A 30 -10.03 -2.58 -5.52
C GLY A 30 -8.94 -3.53 -5.99
N ALA A 31 -8.77 -3.63 -7.31
CA ALA A 31 -7.65 -4.33 -7.90
C ALA A 31 -6.42 -3.42 -7.89
N PHE A 32 -5.28 -3.91 -7.39
CA PHE A 32 -4.04 -3.15 -7.39
C PHE A 32 -3.57 -2.89 -8.83
N SER A 33 -3.47 -1.62 -9.23
CA SER A 33 -3.13 -1.19 -10.59
C SER A 33 -2.40 0.16 -10.61
N PRO A 34 -1.69 0.51 -11.70
CA PRO A 34 -1.04 1.82 -11.83
C PRO A 34 -2.02 2.99 -11.68
N SER A 35 -3.21 2.88 -12.27
CA SER A 35 -4.25 3.91 -12.18
C SER A 35 -4.78 4.11 -10.76
N LEU A 36 -4.87 3.03 -9.98
CA LEU A 36 -5.28 3.10 -8.58
C LEU A 36 -4.21 3.81 -7.74
N VAL A 37 -2.94 3.50 -7.97
CA VAL A 37 -1.82 4.15 -7.27
C VAL A 37 -1.79 5.64 -7.60
N ASP A 38 -1.88 6.02 -8.87
CA ASP A 38 -1.87 7.42 -9.31
C ASP A 38 -3.03 8.24 -8.72
N ALA A 39 -4.24 7.67 -8.72
CA ALA A 39 -5.40 8.31 -8.09
C ALA A 39 -5.24 8.47 -6.57
N PHE A 40 -4.64 7.47 -5.91
CA PHE A 40 -4.44 7.48 -4.46
C PHE A 40 -3.35 8.47 -4.03
N THR A 41 -2.21 8.47 -4.71
CA THR A 41 -1.10 9.39 -4.42
C THR A 41 -1.49 10.84 -4.68
N SER A 42 -2.24 11.09 -5.76
CA SER A 42 -2.81 12.41 -6.07
C SER A 42 -3.76 12.90 -4.97
N ARG A 43 -4.65 12.03 -4.48
CA ARG A 43 -5.61 12.38 -3.42
C ARG A 43 -4.94 12.70 -2.08
N LEU A 44 -3.83 12.04 -1.78
CA LEU A 44 -3.07 12.25 -0.55
C LEU A 44 -1.98 13.33 -0.68
N GLU A 45 -1.80 13.90 -1.88
CA GLU A 45 -0.72 14.85 -2.18
C GLU A 45 0.69 14.29 -1.88
N ILE A 46 0.87 12.99 -2.11
CA ILE A 46 2.14 12.29 -1.90
C ILE A 46 2.79 11.99 -3.25
N ALA A 47 4.07 12.32 -3.41
CA ALA A 47 4.80 11.91 -4.61
C ALA A 47 4.94 10.38 -4.67
N THR A 48 4.58 9.77 -5.82
CA THR A 48 4.64 8.32 -6.04
C THR A 48 6.00 7.68 -5.71
N SER A 49 7.09 8.42 -5.89
CA SER A 49 8.46 8.00 -5.53
C SER A 49 8.71 7.81 -4.03
N ARG A 50 7.77 8.25 -3.18
CA ARG A 50 7.76 8.07 -1.72
C ARG A 50 6.93 6.86 -1.29
N CYS A 51 6.24 6.21 -2.23
CA CYS A 51 5.47 5.00 -1.97
C CYS A 51 6.36 3.77 -2.13
N PHE A 52 6.12 2.79 -1.25
CA PHE A 52 6.70 1.46 -1.33
C PHE A 52 5.57 0.44 -1.48
N VAL A 53 5.79 -0.58 -2.30
CA VAL A 53 4.84 -1.68 -2.49
C VAL A 53 5.53 -3.01 -2.27
N SER A 54 4.85 -3.92 -1.58
CA SER A 54 5.26 -5.32 -1.39
C SER A 54 4.29 -6.32 -2.03
N ALA A 55 3.16 -5.84 -2.57
CA ALA A 55 2.07 -6.65 -3.11
C ALA A 55 2.18 -6.88 -4.63
N MET A 56 3.35 -7.33 -5.12
CA MET A 56 3.49 -7.78 -6.51
C MET A 56 3.78 -9.27 -6.53
N ASP A 57 2.90 -10.01 -7.19
CA ASP A 57 3.06 -11.44 -7.47
C ASP A 57 3.84 -11.66 -8.77
N ASN A 58 4.25 -12.91 -9.02
CA ASN A 58 5.02 -13.26 -10.22
C ASN A 58 4.25 -13.07 -11.53
N ASP A 59 2.91 -13.13 -11.48
CA ASP A 59 2.02 -13.00 -12.64
C ASP A 59 1.39 -11.60 -12.74
N PHE A 60 2.00 -10.60 -12.10
CA PHE A 60 1.46 -9.26 -12.07
C PHE A 60 1.44 -8.64 -13.48
N PRO A 61 0.28 -8.14 -13.97
CA PRO A 61 0.12 -7.78 -15.39
C PRO A 61 0.75 -6.46 -15.79
N TYR A 62 1.39 -5.75 -14.85
CA TYR A 62 1.97 -4.43 -15.05
C TYR A 62 3.46 -4.43 -14.73
N THR A 63 4.23 -3.70 -15.52
CA THR A 63 5.65 -3.43 -15.30
C THR A 63 5.86 -2.36 -14.23
N LEU A 64 7.04 -2.36 -13.59
CA LEU A 64 7.39 -1.33 -12.60
C LEU A 64 7.40 0.10 -13.18
N ALA A 65 7.75 0.23 -14.45
CA ALA A 65 7.78 1.53 -15.13
C ALA A 65 6.39 2.17 -15.21
N GLU A 66 5.33 1.37 -15.31
CA GLU A 66 3.95 1.85 -15.39
C GLU A 66 3.48 2.48 -14.07
N PHE A 67 4.11 2.15 -12.94
CA PHE A 67 3.78 2.74 -11.63
C PHE A 67 4.43 4.11 -11.38
N GLY A 68 5.10 4.72 -12.36
CA GLY A 68 5.56 6.11 -12.24
C GLY A 68 6.58 6.34 -11.11
N GLY A 69 7.40 5.34 -10.79
CA GLY A 69 8.50 5.47 -9.82
C GLY A 69 8.21 4.95 -8.41
N VAL A 70 7.15 4.14 -8.22
CA VAL A 70 6.98 3.34 -6.98
C VAL A 70 8.22 2.50 -6.71
N ARG A 71 8.59 2.38 -5.43
CA ARG A 71 9.67 1.51 -4.97
C ARG A 71 9.11 0.15 -4.56
N VAL A 72 9.81 -0.91 -4.90
CA VAL A 72 9.42 -2.27 -4.56
C VAL A 72 10.24 -2.76 -3.38
N VAL A 73 9.58 -3.36 -2.41
CA VAL A 73 10.25 -4.14 -1.35
C VAL A 73 9.83 -5.59 -1.56
N MET A 74 10.79 -6.43 -1.90
CA MET A 74 10.63 -7.88 -1.97
C MET A 74 11.29 -8.49 -0.73
N ASP A 75 10.63 -9.47 -0.11
CA ASP A 75 11.17 -10.31 0.97
C ASP A 75 11.87 -11.53 0.35
#